data_AF-A0A239K8G5-F1
#
_entry.id   AF-A0A239K8G5-F1
#
_cell.length_a   1.000
_cell.length_b   1.000
_cell.length_c   1.000
_cell.angle_alpha   90.00
_cell.angle_beta   90.00
_cell.angle_gamma   90.00
#
_symmetry.space_group_name_H-M   'P 1'
#
loop_
_entity.id
_entity.type
_entity.pdbx_description
1 polymer ?
#
loop_
_entity_poly.entity_id
_entity_poly.type
_entity_poly.pdbx_seq_one_letter_code
_entity_poly.pdbx_strand_id
1 'polypeptide(L)' 'MTGIFAFPFGMPVGARVDRSLNFVPGMTANMLPVYVPAHPLTTFDTLVGSVSTALRQCLPHQRGRFERSSQRA' A
#
# COMPACT_ATOMS: atom_id res chain seq x y z
N MET A 1 10.01 -21.28 5.77
CA MET A 1 8.66 -20.67 5.73
C MET A 1 8.44 -20.02 7.09
N THR A 2 8.40 -18.68 7.15
CA THR A 2 8.78 -17.88 8.35
C THR A 2 7.78 -17.84 9.51
N GLY A 3 6.62 -18.50 9.45
CA GLY A 3 5.62 -18.51 10.55
C GLY A 3 4.98 -17.13 10.85
N ILE A 4 5.42 -16.07 10.16
CA ILE A 4 4.86 -14.73 10.22
C ILE A 4 3.78 -14.65 9.15
N PHE A 5 2.52 -14.58 9.57
CA PHE A 5 1.39 -14.40 8.69
C PHE A 5 1.07 -12.92 8.48
N ALA A 6 2.09 -12.11 8.25
CA ALA A 6 1.94 -10.72 7.83
C ALA A 6 2.84 -10.52 6.62
N PHE A 7 2.25 -10.16 5.49
CA PHE A 7 2.97 -9.99 4.23
C PHE A 7 3.11 -8.49 3.93
N PRO A 8 4.25 -7.85 4.27
CA PRO A 8 4.51 -6.50 3.85
C PRO A 8 4.86 -6.49 2.35
N PHE A 9 4.18 -5.66 1.58
CA PHE A 9 4.54 -5.41 0.17
C PHE A 9 4.49 -3.92 -0.15
N GLY A 10 5.34 -3.50 -1.09
CA GLY A 10 5.35 -2.13 -1.61
C GLY A 10 4.37 -1.99 -2.76
N MET A 11 3.47 -1.02 -2.67
CA MET A 11 2.56 -0.65 -3.76
C MET A 11 3.06 0.63 -4.42
N PRO A 12 3.50 0.59 -5.69
CA PRO A 12 3.84 1.80 -6.42
C PRO A 12 2.57 2.56 -6.75
N VAL A 13 2.52 3.83 -6.37
CA VAL A 13 1.43 4.75 -6.69
C VAL A 13 2.01 5.95 -7.43
N GLY A 14 1.33 6.41 -8.48
CA GLY A 14 1.76 7.59 -9.23
C GLY A 14 1.70 8.88 -8.40
N ALA A 15 0.92 8.86 -7.30
CA ALA A 15 0.57 10.00 -6.43
C ALA A 15 0.02 11.24 -7.18
N ARG A 16 -0.43 11.07 -8.43
CA ARG A 16 -1.08 12.09 -9.26
C ARG A 16 -2.59 12.02 -9.04
N VAL A 17 -3.05 12.62 -7.94
CA VAL A 17 -4.46 12.58 -7.54
C VAL A 17 -5.30 13.57 -8.37
N ASP A 18 -4.68 14.62 -8.88
CA ASP A 18 -5.32 15.64 -9.73
C ASP A 18 -5.01 15.41 -11.22
N ARG A 19 -6.02 15.53 -12.08
CA ARG A 19 -5.88 15.32 -13.53
C ARG A 19 -4.87 16.29 -14.17
N SER A 20 -4.71 17.49 -13.61
CA SER A 20 -3.72 18.48 -14.05
C SER A 20 -2.27 18.01 -13.83
N LEU A 21 -2.03 17.19 -12.81
CA LEU A 21 -0.70 16.66 -12.49
C LEU A 21 -0.24 15.57 -13.46
N ASN A 22 -1.14 14.97 -14.25
CA ASN A 22 -0.76 13.95 -15.23
C ASN A 22 0.14 14.48 -16.36
N PHE A 23 0.07 15.79 -16.64
CA PHE A 23 0.82 16.42 -17.72
C PHE A 23 2.09 17.15 -17.24
N VAL A 24 2.37 17.15 -15.93
CA VAL A 24 3.55 17.79 -15.36
C VAL A 24 4.70 16.77 -15.30
N PRO A 25 5.78 16.94 -16.09
CA PRO A 25 6.94 16.06 -16.00
C PRO A 25 7.64 16.20 -14.63
N GLY A 26 7.95 15.09 -13.98
CA GLY A 26 8.60 15.05 -12.66
C GLY A 26 8.42 13.72 -11.91
N MET A 27 9.29 13.44 -10.94
CA MET A 27 9.24 12.24 -10.08
C MET A 27 8.17 12.43 -8.97
N THR A 28 6.96 11.94 -9.22
CA THR A 28 5.85 11.95 -8.24
C THR A 28 5.53 10.54 -7.72
N ALA A 29 6.15 9.50 -8.26
CA ALA A 29 5.90 8.13 -7.83
C ALA A 29 6.27 7.95 -6.35
N ASN A 30 5.40 7.28 -5.60
CA ASN A 30 5.59 6.98 -4.19
C ASN A 30 5.40 5.47 -3.97
N MET A 31 6.08 4.91 -2.97
CA MET A 31 5.90 3.53 -2.53
C MET A 31 5.12 3.53 -1.23
N LEU A 32 3.95 2.89 -1.22
CA LEU A 32 3.17 2.72 0.00
C LEU A 32 3.43 1.33 0.60
N PRO A 33 3.78 1.23 1.89
CA PRO A 33 3.83 -0.06 2.57
C PRO A 33 2.41 -0.53 2.81
N VAL A 34 2.08 -1.72 2.32
CA VAL A 34 0.79 -2.38 2.57
C VAL A 34 1.04 -3.58 3.46
N TYR A 35 0.35 -3.63 4.59
CA TYR A 35 0.41 -4.74 5.54
C TYR A 35 -0.90 -5.50 5.49
N VAL A 36 -0.84 -6.78 5.11
CA VAL A 36 -2.00 -7.67 5.11
C VAL A 36 -1.75 -8.80 6.11
N PRO A 37 -2.56 -8.91 7.18
CA PRO A 37 -2.55 -10.09 8.02
C PRO A 37 -3.15 -11.26 7.24
N ALA A 38 -2.41 -12.35 7.17
CA ALA A 38 -2.89 -13.65 6.78
C ALA A 38 -3.08 -14.50 8.04
N HIS A 39 -3.88 -15.56 7.97
CA HIS A 39 -3.90 -16.63 8.95
C HIS A 39 -3.81 -17.94 8.16
N PRO A 40 -3.19 -19.01 8.68
CA PRO A 40 -3.07 -20.28 7.95
C PRO A 40 -4.42 -20.93 7.61
N LEU A 41 -5.51 -20.45 8.21
CA LEU A 41 -6.89 -20.88 7.93
C LEU A 41 -7.67 -19.89 7.04
N THR A 42 -7.05 -18.78 6.63
CA THR A 42 -7.66 -17.78 5.74
C THR A 42 -7.79 -18.38 4.34
N THR A 43 -9.01 -18.35 3.80
CA THR A 43 -9.25 -18.77 2.41
C THR A 43 -8.68 -17.74 1.43
N PHE A 44 -8.43 -18.14 0.19
CA PHE A 44 -7.92 -17.23 -0.83
C PHE A 44 -8.85 -16.01 -1.06
N ASP A 45 -10.17 -16.22 -1.09
CA ASP A 45 -11.17 -15.15 -1.26
C ASP A 45 -11.10 -14.10 -0.13
N THR A 46 -11.04 -14.57 1.12
CA THR A 46 -10.94 -13.69 2.29
C THR A 46 -9.61 -12.91 2.31
N LEU A 47 -8.52 -13.51 1.80
CA LEU A 47 -7.25 -12.83 1.63
C LEU A 47 -7.33 -11.74 0.56
N VAL A 48 -7.93 -12.02 -0.60
CA VAL A 48 -8.12 -11.02 -1.68
C VAL A 48 -8.99 -9.85 -1.22
N GLY A 49 -10.05 -10.12 -0.44
CA GLY A 49 -10.87 -9.09 0.19
C GLY A 49 -10.08 -8.22 1.19
N SER A 50 -9.21 -8.85 1.98
CA SER A 50 -8.34 -8.15 2.95
C SER A 50 -7.32 -7.26 2.24
N VAL A 51 -6.68 -7.76 1.17
CA VAL A 51 -5.79 -6.97 0.30
C VAL A 51 -6.53 -5.77 -0.29
N SER A 52 -7.71 -6.00 -0.87
CA SER A 52 -8.51 -4.94 -1.49
C SER A 52 -8.89 -3.84 -0.50
N THR A 53 -9.19 -4.21 0.75
CA THR A 53 -9.51 -3.27 1.83
C THR A 53 -8.28 -2.47 2.24
N ALA A 54 -7.14 -3.14 2.46
CA ALA A 54 -5.88 -2.49 2.82
C ALA A 54 -5.44 -1.48 1.74
N LEU A 55 -5.52 -1.85 0.47
CA LEU A 55 -5.19 -0.95 -0.65
C LEU A 55 -6.07 0.31 -0.64
N ARG A 56 -7.39 0.17 -0.43
CA ARG A 56 -8.31 1.31 -0.34
C ARG A 56 -8.01 2.24 0.84
N GLN A 57 -7.52 1.69 1.97
CA GLN A 57 -7.12 2.47 3.14
C GLN A 57 -5.76 3.16 2.95
N CYS A 58 -4.85 2.57 2.17
CA CYS A 58 -3.53 3.15 1.88
C CYS A 58 -3.61 4.29 0.85
N LEU A 59 -4.50 4.22 -0.14
CA LEU A 59 -4.60 5.22 -1.22
C LEU A 59 -4.80 6.68 -0.75
N PRO A 60 -5.62 7.01 0.28
CA PRO A 60 -5.70 8.36 0.84
C PRO A 60 -4.35 8.90 1.35
N HIS A 61 -3.46 8.01 1.77
CA HIS A 61 -2.14 8.35 2.32
C HIS A 61 -1.04 8.43 1.24
N GLN A 62 -1.36 8.25 -0.04
CA GLN A 62 -0.39 8.31 -1.16
C GLN A 62 0.37 9.63 -1.30
N ARG A 63 -0.16 10.72 -0.71
CA ARG A 63 0.50 12.04 -0.65
C ARG A 63 1.49 12.16 0.51
N GLY A 64 1.44 11.24 1.48
CA GLY A 64 2.43 11.11 2.53
C GLY A 64 3.71 10.52 1.97
N ARG A 65 4.80 11.28 2.01
CA ARG A 65 6.13 10.80 1.60
C ARG A 65 6.49 9.59 2.47
N PHE A 66 6.89 8.47 1.86
CA PHE A 66 7.31 7.22 2.53
C PHE A 66 8.28 7.44 3.69
N GLU A 67 9.12 8.47 3.57
CA GLU A 67 10.12 8.90 4.54
C GLU A 67 9.54 9.34 5.90
N ARG A 68 8.25 9.72 5.97
CA ARG A 68 7.58 10.09 7.23
C ARG A 68 6.94 8.90 7.96
N SER A 69 6.71 7.78 7.27
CA SER A 69 6.05 6.60 7.84
C SER A 69 7.01 5.61 8.52
N SER A 70 8.33 5.75 8.36
CA SER A 70 9.31 4.86 9.02
C SER A 70 9.53 5.17 10.51
N GLN A 71 8.75 6.06 11.11
CA GLN A 71 8.96 6.58 12.47
C GLN A 71 7.99 6.05 13.53
N ARG A 72 7.10 5.10 13.19
CA ARG A 72 6.29 4.39 14.20
C ARG A 72 6.26 2.90 13.86
N ALA A 73 7.34 2.22 14.24
CA ALA A 73 7.34 0.79 14.52
C ALA A 73 7.26 0.61 16.04
#